data_AF-A0A6L9EDX6-F1
#
_entry.id   AF-A0A6L9EDX6-F1
#
_cell.length_a   1.000
_cell.length_b   1.000
_cell.length_c   1.000
_cell.angle_alpha   90.00
_cell.angle_beta   90.00
_cell.angle_gamma   90.00
#
_symmetry.space_group_name_H-M   'P 1'
#
loop_
_entity.id
_entity.type
_entity.pdbx_description
1 polymer ?
#
loop_
_entity_poly.entity_id
_entity_poly.type
_entity_poly.pdbx_seq_one_letter_code
_entity_poly.pdbx_strand_id
1 'polypeptide(L)'
;MKNAMSLIVIGIIAIFLNSACEDIVEVPDISNQEVELLAPLNATVVTESSVSFSWTEIEDADAYNMQLAIPDFENAAQILLDSTIVVDSTFVGARLIGTLPDGNFEWRVKAQNSDYETLYSTASFSVVTE
;
A
#
# COMPACT_ATOMS: atom_id res chain seq x y z
N MET A 1 -17.93 56.03 -23.94
CA MET A 1 -17.05 55.63 -22.81
C MET A 1 -17.65 54.50 -21.96
N LYS A 2 -18.93 54.56 -21.54
CA LYS A 2 -19.58 53.50 -20.72
C LYS A 2 -19.59 52.10 -21.37
N ASN A 3 -19.88 52.02 -22.67
CA ASN A 3 -19.97 50.73 -23.39
C ASN A 3 -18.59 50.09 -23.61
N ALA A 4 -17.54 50.91 -23.81
CA ALA A 4 -16.16 50.43 -23.92
C ALA A 4 -15.65 49.88 -22.58
N MET A 5 -15.97 50.53 -21.46
CA MET A 5 -15.66 50.02 -20.11
C MET A 5 -16.36 48.68 -19.83
N SER A 6 -17.62 48.54 -20.23
CA SER A 6 -18.39 47.29 -20.05
C SER A 6 -17.83 46.12 -20.88
N LEU A 7 -17.37 46.37 -22.10
CA LEU A 7 -16.74 45.35 -22.96
C LEU A 7 -15.37 44.89 -22.43
N ILE A 8 -14.59 45.82 -21.88
CA ILE A 8 -13.29 45.52 -21.26
C ILE A 8 -13.47 44.70 -19.98
N VAL A 9 -14.46 45.03 -19.15
CA VAL A 9 -14.76 44.27 -17.92
C VAL A 9 -15.25 42.85 -18.23
N ILE A 10 -16.10 42.66 -19.24
CA ILE A 10 -16.57 41.33 -19.68
C ILE A 10 -15.41 40.50 -20.26
N GLY A 11 -14.51 41.13 -21.04
CA GLY A 11 -13.32 40.46 -21.57
C GLY A 11 -12.34 40.01 -20.50
N ILE A 12 -12.14 40.82 -19.44
CA ILE A 12 -11.26 40.46 -18.31
C ILE A 12 -11.87 39.32 -17.49
N ILE A 13 -13.18 39.33 -17.23
CA ILE A 13 -13.88 38.24 -16.52
C ILE A 13 -13.81 36.91 -17.31
N ALA A 14 -13.92 36.96 -18.63
CA ALA A 14 -13.78 35.77 -19.48
C ALA A 14 -12.34 35.20 -19.51
N ILE A 15 -11.33 36.08 -19.36
CA ILE A 15 -9.91 35.66 -19.26
C ILE A 15 -9.61 35.03 -17.89
N PHE A 16 -10.24 35.50 -16.81
CA PHE A 16 -10.11 34.91 -15.46
C PHE A 16 -10.84 33.57 -15.27
N LEU A 17 -11.75 33.18 -16.18
CA LEU A 17 -12.44 31.88 -16.13
C LEU A 17 -11.65 30.73 -16.79
N ASN A 18 -10.49 31.01 -17.39
CA ASN A 18 -9.70 30.01 -18.12
C ASN A 18 -8.42 29.57 -17.38
N SER A 19 -8.19 30.04 -16.15
CA SER A 19 -6.97 29.76 -15.39
C SER A 19 -7.23 28.93 -14.13
N ALA A 20 -8.19 28.00 -14.20
CA ALA A 20 -8.37 26.95 -13.19
C ALA A 20 -8.13 25.57 -13.83
N CYS A 21 -7.08 25.45 -14.65
CA CYS A 21 -6.51 24.14 -14.92
C CYS A 21 -5.64 23.82 -13.70
N GLU A 22 -6.20 23.10 -12.74
CA GLU A 22 -5.40 22.36 -11.78
C GLU A 22 -4.55 21.39 -12.59
N ASP A 23 -3.24 21.43 -12.40
CA ASP A 23 -2.32 20.53 -13.10
C ASP A 23 -2.71 19.11 -12.69
N ILE A 24 -3.20 18.30 -13.64
CA ILE A 24 -3.58 16.92 -13.36
C ILE A 24 -2.27 16.14 -13.23
N VAL A 25 -1.86 15.90 -11.99
CA VAL A 25 -0.72 15.02 -11.73
C VAL A 25 -1.18 13.61 -12.06
N GLU A 26 -0.66 13.04 -13.14
CA GLU A 26 -0.90 11.63 -13.46
C GLU A 26 -0.19 10.77 -12.42
N VAL A 27 -0.96 9.92 -11.74
CA VAL A 27 -0.44 8.94 -10.78
C VAL A 27 -0.18 7.63 -11.54
N PRO A 28 1.02 7.03 -11.42
CA PRO A 28 1.34 5.75 -12.05
C PRO A 28 0.38 4.63 -11.60
N ASP A 29 -0.16 3.88 -12.56
CA ASP A 29 -1.03 2.73 -12.29
C ASP A 29 -0.18 1.51 -11.92
N ILE A 30 -0.25 1.13 -10.63
CA ILE A 30 0.43 -0.03 -10.08
C ILE A 30 -0.47 -1.28 -9.99
N SER A 31 -1.73 -1.22 -10.41
CA SER A 31 -2.72 -2.29 -10.15
C SER A 31 -2.40 -3.64 -10.80
N ASN A 32 -1.59 -3.64 -11.86
CA ASN A 32 -1.15 -4.87 -12.53
C ASN A 32 0.25 -5.34 -12.09
N GLN A 33 0.87 -4.67 -11.12
CA GLN A 33 2.11 -5.11 -10.49
C GLN A 33 1.82 -6.07 -9.34
N GLU A 34 2.85 -6.78 -8.88
CA GLU A 34 2.74 -7.81 -7.85
C GLU A 34 3.84 -7.65 -6.80
N VAL A 35 3.45 -7.65 -5.53
CA VAL A 35 4.37 -7.63 -4.39
C VAL A 35 4.88 -9.05 -4.15
N GLU A 36 6.09 -9.39 -4.60
CA GLU A 36 6.66 -10.71 -4.35
C GLU A 36 7.00 -10.88 -2.87
N LEU A 37 6.39 -11.87 -2.22
CA LEU A 37 6.70 -12.23 -0.84
C LEU A 37 8.04 -12.96 -0.80
N LEU A 38 8.94 -12.56 0.10
CA LEU A 38 10.28 -13.15 0.22
C LEU A 38 10.41 -14.08 1.44
N ALA A 39 9.76 -13.72 2.56
CA ALA A 39 9.72 -14.54 3.76
C ALA A 39 8.62 -14.07 4.72
N PRO A 40 7.95 -14.98 5.46
CA PRO A 40 7.94 -16.43 5.27
C PRO A 40 7.21 -16.84 3.98
N LEU A 41 7.72 -17.83 3.25
CA LEU A 41 7.08 -18.36 2.04
C LEU A 41 6.06 -19.46 2.37
N ASN A 42 5.22 -19.81 1.38
CA ASN A 42 4.24 -20.88 1.51
C ASN A 42 4.83 -22.17 2.08
N ALA A 43 4.14 -22.73 3.07
CA ALA A 43 4.49 -23.96 3.79
C ALA A 43 5.83 -23.92 4.54
N THR A 44 6.40 -22.74 4.78
CA THR A 44 7.61 -22.60 5.61
C THR A 44 7.29 -22.86 7.08
N VAL A 45 8.21 -23.53 7.78
CA VAL A 45 8.19 -23.65 9.24
C VAL A 45 9.27 -22.74 9.82
N VAL A 46 8.87 -21.77 10.63
CA VAL A 46 9.76 -20.87 11.36
C VAL A 46 10.00 -21.45 12.75
N THR A 47 11.26 -21.60 13.14
CA THR A 47 11.65 -22.23 14.43
C THR A 47 11.93 -21.23 15.54
N GLU A 48 11.72 -19.93 15.27
CA GLU A 48 11.88 -18.83 16.22
C GLU A 48 10.55 -18.11 16.38
N SER A 49 10.25 -17.60 17.59
CA SER A 49 9.06 -16.78 17.82
C SER A 49 9.18 -15.38 17.19
N SER A 50 10.41 -14.92 16.93
CA SER A 50 10.67 -13.69 16.19
C SER A 50 10.61 -13.94 14.69
N VAL A 51 9.50 -13.57 14.06
CA VAL A 51 9.27 -13.76 12.63
C VAL A 51 9.57 -12.47 11.87
N SER A 52 10.45 -12.56 10.88
CA SER A 52 10.75 -11.48 9.95
C SER A 52 9.94 -11.67 8.67
N PHE A 53 9.05 -10.72 8.40
CA PHE A 53 8.29 -10.60 7.16
C PHE A 53 9.03 -9.69 6.19
N SER A 54 9.15 -10.09 4.94
CA SER A 54 9.82 -9.30 3.91
C SER A 54 9.23 -9.55 2.53
N TRP A 55 9.17 -8.51 1.71
CA TRP A 55 8.62 -8.53 0.37
C TRP A 55 9.45 -7.63 -0.56
N THR A 56 9.21 -7.70 -1.87
CA THR A 56 9.83 -6.80 -2.85
C THR A 56 9.15 -5.44 -2.84
N GLU A 57 9.95 -4.40 -3.08
CA GLU A 57 9.41 -3.06 -3.27
C GLU A 57 8.79 -2.93 -4.67
N ILE A 58 7.70 -2.17 -4.74
CA ILE A 58 7.02 -1.72 -5.94
C ILE A 58 7.42 -0.27 -6.19
N GLU A 59 7.87 0.02 -7.41
CA GLU A 59 8.10 1.39 -7.87
C GLU A 59 6.78 2.16 -7.84
N ASP A 60 6.83 3.44 -7.44
CA ASP A 60 5.66 4.31 -7.29
C ASP A 60 4.64 3.90 -6.21
N ALA A 61 5.01 3.03 -5.27
CA ALA A 61 4.23 2.75 -4.07
C ALA A 61 4.51 3.79 -2.95
N ASP A 62 3.44 4.40 -2.43
CA ASP A 62 3.50 5.30 -1.27
C ASP A 62 3.37 4.56 0.06
N ALA A 63 2.78 3.35 0.04
CA ALA A 63 2.61 2.52 1.23
C ALA A 63 2.43 1.04 0.89
N TYR A 64 2.59 0.20 1.91
CA TYR A 64 2.19 -1.19 1.90
C TYR A 64 1.19 -1.46 3.01
N ASN A 65 0.13 -2.20 2.72
CA ASN A 65 -0.74 -2.75 3.73
C ASN A 65 -0.42 -4.23 3.94
N MET A 66 0.02 -4.58 5.15
CA MET A 66 0.33 -5.93 5.56
C MET A 66 -0.71 -6.43 6.58
N GLN A 67 -1.23 -7.62 6.35
CA GLN A 67 -2.13 -8.30 7.27
C GLN A 67 -1.62 -9.69 7.66
N LEU A 68 -1.98 -10.13 8.86
CA LEU A 68 -1.67 -11.46 9.40
C LEU A 68 -2.92 -12.05 10.04
N ALA A 69 -3.29 -13.26 9.65
CA ALA A 69 -4.46 -13.99 10.15
C ALA A 69 -4.05 -15.31 10.82
N ILE A 70 -4.94 -15.81 11.67
CA ILE A 70 -4.91 -17.18 12.21
C ILE A 70 -6.24 -17.90 11.96
N PRO A 71 -6.23 -19.17 11.54
CA PRO A 71 -5.09 -19.85 10.91
C PRO A 71 -4.79 -19.30 9.51
N ASP A 72 -5.83 -18.79 8.82
CA ASP A 72 -5.79 -18.32 7.44
C ASP A 72 -6.87 -17.24 7.19
N PHE A 73 -6.91 -16.63 6.01
CA PHE A 73 -7.92 -15.61 5.67
C PHE A 73 -9.28 -16.19 5.24
N GLU A 74 -9.35 -17.46 4.84
CA GLU A 74 -10.60 -18.12 4.44
C GLU A 74 -11.49 -18.45 5.66
N ASN A 75 -10.86 -18.90 6.73
CA ASN A 75 -11.46 -19.34 7.99
C ASN A 75 -10.85 -18.60 9.19
N ALA A 76 -10.58 -17.30 9.02
CA ALA A 76 -9.93 -16.48 10.03
C ALA A 76 -10.66 -16.53 11.37
N ALA A 77 -10.00 -17.09 12.38
CA ALA A 77 -10.39 -16.96 13.77
C ALA A 77 -10.08 -15.55 14.28
N GLN A 78 -8.93 -14.98 13.91
CA GLN A 78 -8.54 -13.61 14.22
C GLN A 78 -7.63 -13.01 13.14
N ILE A 79 -7.69 -11.69 12.98
CA ILE A 79 -6.66 -10.90 12.29
C ILE A 79 -5.75 -10.31 13.37
N LEU A 80 -4.52 -10.80 13.43
CA LEU A 80 -3.53 -10.41 14.46
C LEU A 80 -2.83 -9.09 14.12
N LEU A 81 -2.73 -8.77 12.84
CA LEU A 81 -2.10 -7.56 12.34
C LEU A 81 -2.88 -7.03 11.13
N ASP A 82 -3.09 -5.72 11.11
CA ASP A 82 -3.45 -4.94 9.94
C ASP A 82 -2.69 -3.61 10.04
N SER A 83 -1.62 -3.49 9.26
CA SER A 83 -0.64 -2.41 9.41
C SER A 83 -0.33 -1.77 8.06
N THR A 84 -0.34 -0.45 8.04
CA THR A 84 0.11 0.35 6.90
C THR A 84 1.54 0.82 7.15
N ILE A 85 2.45 0.45 6.25
CA ILE A 85 3.85 0.88 6.25
C ILE A 85 4.00 1.95 5.17
N VAL A 86 4.21 3.20 5.57
CA VAL A 86 4.36 4.34 4.65
C VAL A 86 5.80 4.39 4.11
N VAL A 87 5.94 4.64 2.82
CA VAL A 87 7.21 4.84 2.13
C VAL A 87 7.56 6.32 2.21
N ASP A 88 8.19 6.73 3.32
CA ASP A 88 8.67 8.08 3.53
C ASP A 88 10.16 8.09 3.94
N SER A 89 10.66 9.23 4.41
CA SER A 89 12.05 9.36 4.88
C SER A 89 12.45 8.43 6.06
N THR A 90 11.48 7.83 6.74
CA THR A 90 11.68 6.87 7.83
C THR A 90 11.59 5.41 7.37
N PHE A 91 11.23 5.17 6.11
CA PHE A 91 11.13 3.83 5.55
C PHE A 91 12.52 3.18 5.47
N VAL A 92 12.67 2.06 6.17
CA VAL A 92 13.94 1.30 6.25
C VAL A 92 13.96 0.08 5.33
N GLY A 93 12.93 -0.09 4.51
CA GLY A 93 12.76 -1.17 3.52
C GLY A 93 11.50 -2.00 3.75
N ALA A 94 11.14 -2.79 2.74
CA ALA A 94 9.97 -3.67 2.69
C ALA A 94 10.05 -4.87 3.65
N ARG A 95 10.03 -4.60 4.96
CA ARG A 95 10.05 -5.62 6.01
C ARG A 95 9.30 -5.20 7.27
N LEU A 96 8.86 -6.19 8.02
CA LEU A 96 8.30 -6.02 9.37
C LEU A 96 8.75 -7.19 10.24
N ILE A 97 9.03 -6.94 11.52
CA ILE A 97 9.36 -7.99 12.49
C ILE A 97 8.25 -8.05 13.52
N GLY A 98 7.76 -9.27 13.81
CA GLY A 98 6.75 -9.52 14.82
C GLY A 98 7.10 -10.73 15.69
N THR A 99 6.56 -10.77 16.90
CA THR A 99 6.67 -11.93 17.78
C THR A 99 5.38 -12.73 17.73
N LEU A 100 5.47 -14.00 17.35
CA LEU A 100 4.33 -14.90 17.20
C LEU A 100 4.47 -16.13 18.11
N PRO A 101 3.35 -16.65 18.65
CA PRO A 101 3.34 -17.95 19.31
C PRO A 101 3.39 -19.08 18.27
N ASP A 102 3.61 -20.31 18.74
CA ASP A 102 3.45 -21.51 17.90
C ASP A 102 2.03 -21.59 17.32
N GLY A 103 1.94 -21.92 16.04
CA GLY A 103 0.67 -21.96 15.34
C GLY A 103 0.80 -21.89 13.82
N ASN A 104 -0.36 -21.91 13.15
CA ASN A 104 -0.48 -21.70 11.72
C ASN A 104 -0.95 -20.27 11.46
N PHE A 105 -0.39 -19.66 10.43
CA PHE A 105 -0.65 -18.28 10.06
C PHE A 105 -0.74 -18.15 8.55
N GLU A 106 -1.47 -17.13 8.11
CA GLU A 106 -1.42 -16.63 6.74
C GLU A 106 -1.18 -15.13 6.78
N TRP A 107 -0.27 -14.66 5.93
CA TRP A 107 0.02 -13.25 5.82
C TRP A 107 -0.10 -12.80 4.37
N ARG A 108 -0.44 -11.53 4.20
CA ARG A 108 -0.56 -10.93 2.88
C ARG A 108 -0.10 -9.49 2.87
N VAL A 109 0.40 -9.06 1.72
CA VAL A 109 0.85 -7.68 1.47
C VAL A 109 0.31 -7.19 0.14
N LYS A 110 -0.13 -5.93 0.11
CA LYS A 110 -0.36 -5.18 -1.13
C LYS A 110 0.34 -3.83 -1.08
N ALA A 111 0.73 -3.32 -2.24
CA ALA A 111 1.23 -1.95 -2.38
C ALA A 111 0.07 -1.00 -2.71
N GLN A 112 0.22 0.26 -2.30
CA GLN A 112 -0.77 1.32 -2.52
C GLN A 112 -0.03 2.61 -2.87
N ASN A 113 -0.60 3.39 -3.78
CA ASN A 113 -0.30 4.81 -3.95
C ASN A 113 -1.60 5.62 -3.80
N SER A 114 -1.59 6.91 -4.13
CA SER A 114 -2.76 7.77 -3.92
C SER A 114 -4.03 7.32 -4.66
N ASP A 115 -3.88 6.61 -5.80
CA ASP A 115 -4.98 6.34 -6.73
C ASP A 115 -5.18 4.84 -7.00
N TYR A 116 -4.13 4.03 -6.81
CA TYR A 116 -4.09 2.62 -7.20
C TYR A 116 -3.56 1.73 -6.09
N GLU A 117 -3.94 0.45 -6.16
CA GLU A 117 -3.41 -0.60 -5.32
C GLU A 117 -3.18 -1.88 -6.11
N THR A 118 -2.18 -2.67 -5.70
CA THR A 118 -1.97 -4.02 -6.21
C THR A 118 -2.98 -4.97 -5.59
N LEU A 119 -3.12 -6.16 -6.17
CA LEU A 119 -3.71 -7.28 -5.45
C LEU A 119 -2.84 -7.68 -4.26
N TYR A 120 -3.45 -8.34 -3.28
CA TYR A 120 -2.70 -8.98 -2.20
C TYR A 120 -1.92 -10.17 -2.72
N SER A 121 -0.65 -10.23 -2.37
CA SER A 121 0.15 -11.44 -2.42
C SER A 121 0.11 -12.12 -1.06
N THR A 122 -0.10 -13.43 -1.03
CA THR A 122 -0.45 -14.19 0.19
C THR A 122 0.43 -15.42 0.35
N ALA A 123 0.86 -15.70 1.58
CA ALA A 123 1.54 -16.95 1.91
C ALA A 123 1.14 -17.49 3.28
N SER A 124 1.02 -18.81 3.38
CA SER A 124 0.75 -19.51 4.65
C SER A 124 2.03 -20.13 5.21
N PHE A 125 2.23 -20.07 6.52
CA PHE A 125 3.40 -20.61 7.21
C PHE A 125 3.03 -21.07 8.63
N SER A 126 3.95 -21.74 9.31
CA SER A 126 3.79 -22.09 10.72
C SER A 126 4.98 -21.69 11.57
N VAL A 127 4.73 -21.48 12.86
CA VAL A 127 5.75 -21.27 13.88
C VAL A 127 5.75 -22.49 14.79
N VAL A 128 6.93 -23.09 14.99
CA VAL A 128 7.15 -24.23 15.88
C VAL A 128 8.48 -24.01 16.60
N THR A 129 8.43 -23.43 17.80
CA THR A 129 9.60 -23.19 18.63
C THR A 129 10.02 -24.47 19.37
N GLU A 130 11.33 -24.67 19.56
CA GLU A 130 11.87 -25.80 20.35
C GLU A 130 11.65 -25.65 21.86
#